data_AF-A0A2T2VDW5-F1
#
_entry.id   AF-A0A2T2VDW5-F1
#
_cell.length_a   1.000
_cell.length_b   1.000
_cell.length_c   1.000
_cell.angle_alpha   90.00
_cell.angle_beta   90.00
_cell.angle_gamma   90.00
#
_symmetry.space_group_name_H-M   'P 1'
#
loop_
_entity.id
_entity.type
_entity.pdbx_description
1 polymer ?
#
loop_
_entity_poly.entity_id
_entity_poly.type
_entity_poly.pdbx_seq_one_letter_code
_entity_poly.pdbx_strand_id
1 'polypeptide(L)'
;MANIDSDIPKNKHVKQAINHLEKVLDYAPMVAEGRDATVHLTPQDWQVVADAFFNMNVPDEAFPDAIEDYGLTNENETITLTTEDYDIEIEVVAS
;
A
#
# COMPACT_ATOMS: atom_id res chain seq x y z
N MET A 1 -23.91 11.67 2.57
CA MET A 1 -23.07 10.67 3.26
C MET A 1 -22.98 9.48 2.34
N ALA A 2 -21.80 9.23 1.77
CA ALA A 2 -21.60 8.14 0.83
C ALA A 2 -21.80 6.80 1.54
N ASN A 3 -22.54 5.90 0.91
CA ASN A 3 -22.66 4.51 1.33
C ASN A 3 -21.27 3.87 1.26
N ILE A 4 -20.63 3.70 2.42
CA ILE A 4 -19.47 2.82 2.53
C ILE A 4 -20.04 1.41 2.52
N ASP A 5 -19.86 0.72 1.42
CA ASP A 5 -20.17 -0.69 1.22
C ASP A 5 -19.31 -1.50 2.22
N SER A 6 -19.83 -1.66 3.43
CA SER A 6 -19.15 -2.26 4.59
C SER A 6 -19.32 -3.79 4.61
N ASP A 7 -19.24 -4.45 3.46
CA ASP A 7 -19.51 -5.89 3.34
C ASP A 7 -18.38 -6.68 2.66
N ILE A 8 -17.14 -6.20 2.77
CA ILE A 8 -15.97 -7.07 2.62
C ILE A 8 -15.57 -7.56 4.02
N PRO A 9 -15.67 -8.88 4.30
CA PRO A 9 -15.14 -9.44 5.54
C PRO A 9 -13.70 -8.98 5.73
N LYS A 10 -13.36 -8.43 6.90
CA LYS A 10 -12.02 -7.89 7.21
C LYS A 10 -10.87 -8.77 6.69
N ASN A 11 -10.99 -10.10 6.83
CA ASN A 11 -9.97 -11.03 6.33
C ASN A 11 -9.77 -11.05 4.80
N LYS A 12 -10.82 -10.82 3.99
CA LYS A 12 -10.68 -10.73 2.53
C LYS A 12 -9.95 -9.45 2.14
N HIS A 13 -10.20 -8.37 2.86
CA HIS A 13 -9.60 -7.08 2.63
C HIS A 13 -8.09 -7.09 2.92
N VAL A 14 -7.67 -7.69 4.04
CA VAL A 14 -6.24 -7.86 4.37
C VAL A 14 -5.52 -8.70 3.32
N LYS A 15 -6.09 -9.83 2.90
CA LYS A 15 -5.49 -10.66 1.85
C LYS A 15 -5.35 -9.89 0.53
N GLN A 16 -6.35 -9.09 0.19
CA GLN A 16 -6.29 -8.24 -1.01
C GLN A 16 -5.18 -7.20 -0.89
N ALA A 17 -5.06 -6.53 0.26
CA ALA A 17 -3.99 -5.56 0.52
C ALA A 17 -2.60 -6.18 0.38
N ILE A 18 -2.37 -7.37 0.97
CA ILE A 18 -1.08 -8.08 0.85
C ILE A 18 -0.77 -8.40 -0.62
N ASN A 19 -1.75 -8.88 -1.39
CA ASN A 19 -1.54 -9.13 -2.83
C ASN A 19 -1.20 -7.84 -3.61
N HIS A 20 -1.74 -6.69 -3.22
CA HIS A 20 -1.39 -5.41 -3.85
C HIS A 20 0.03 -4.99 -3.45
N LEU A 21 0.41 -5.16 -2.18
CA LEU A 21 1.75 -4.87 -1.69
C LEU A 21 2.81 -5.73 -2.38
N GLU A 22 2.59 -7.03 -2.53
CA GLU A 22 3.50 -7.92 -3.27
C GLU A 22 3.72 -7.42 -4.70
N LYS A 23 2.65 -6.98 -5.39
CA LYS A 23 2.77 -6.41 -6.74
C LYS A 23 3.51 -5.08 -6.76
N VAL A 24 3.31 -4.23 -5.76
CA VAL A 24 4.05 -2.97 -5.62
C VAL A 24 5.54 -3.26 -5.45
N LEU A 25 5.90 -4.20 -4.58
CA LEU A 25 7.28 -4.61 -4.34
C LEU A 25 7.91 -5.23 -5.60
N ASP A 26 7.18 -6.07 -6.33
CA ASP A 26 7.66 -6.65 -7.59
C ASP A 26 7.85 -5.60 -8.69
N TYR A 27 7.03 -4.54 -8.69
CA TYR A 27 7.06 -3.50 -9.71
C TYR A 27 8.04 -2.37 -9.39
N ALA A 28 8.30 -2.08 -8.12
CA ALA A 28 9.17 -0.99 -7.68
C ALA A 28 10.56 -1.00 -8.35
N PRO A 29 11.29 -2.13 -8.47
CA PRO A 29 12.58 -2.18 -9.16
C PRO A 29 12.51 -1.79 -10.66
N MET A 30 11.34 -1.92 -11.29
CA MET A 30 11.17 -1.58 -12.71
C MET A 30 11.03 -0.08 -12.95
N VAL A 31 10.56 0.67 -11.96
CA VAL A 31 10.31 2.11 -12.02
C VAL A 31 11.26 2.92 -11.16
N ALA A 32 12.12 2.26 -10.38
CA ALA A 32 13.07 2.90 -9.49
C ALA A 32 14.06 3.79 -10.26
N GLU A 33 14.20 5.03 -9.79
CA GLU A 33 15.25 5.96 -10.20
C GLU A 33 16.31 6.02 -9.09
N GLY A 34 17.18 5.01 -9.04
CA GLY A 34 18.14 4.85 -7.94
C GLY A 34 17.51 4.09 -6.78
N ARG A 35 17.38 4.75 -5.62
CA ARG A 35 16.71 4.18 -4.43
C ARG A 35 15.22 4.48 -4.41
N ASP A 36 14.80 5.56 -5.04
CA ASP A 36 13.41 6.03 -4.99
C ASP A 36 12.58 5.37 -6.09
N ALA A 37 11.38 4.89 -5.77
CA ALA A 37 10.45 4.30 -6.73
C ALA A 37 9.02 4.82 -6.50
N THR A 38 8.35 5.29 -7.56
CA THR A 38 6.96 5.73 -7.47
C THR A 38 6.03 4.74 -8.18
N VAL A 39 5.15 4.10 -7.42
CA VAL A 39 4.16 3.15 -7.93
C VAL A 39 2.78 3.78 -7.85
N HIS A 40 1.97 3.59 -8.88
CA HIS A 40 0.63 4.14 -8.92
C HIS A 40 -0.41 3.02 -8.81
N LEU A 41 -1.36 3.17 -7.89
CA LEU A 41 -2.49 2.27 -7.71
C LEU A 41 -3.79 2.94 -8.13
N THR A 42 -4.80 2.12 -8.43
CA THR A 42 -6.17 2.64 -8.55
C THR A 42 -6.64 3.18 -7.18
N PRO A 43 -7.58 4.14 -7.13
CA PRO A 43 -8.10 4.65 -5.86
C PRO A 43 -8.63 3.54 -4.93
N GLN A 44 -9.23 2.49 -5.51
CA GLN A 44 -9.75 1.34 -4.77
C GLN A 44 -8.62 0.50 -4.17
N ASP A 45 -7.61 0.16 -4.96
CA ASP A 45 -6.48 -0.65 -4.50
C ASP A 45 -5.64 0.11 -3.48
N TRP A 46 -5.44 1.40 -3.69
CA TRP A 46 -4.74 2.28 -2.75
C TRP A 46 -5.47 2.31 -1.40
N GLN A 47 -6.78 2.49 -1.41
CA GLN A 47 -7.56 2.51 -0.17
C GLN A 47 -7.52 1.15 0.55
N VAL A 48 -7.51 0.05 -0.22
CA VAL A 48 -7.38 -1.29 0.36
C VAL A 48 -6.06 -1.43 1.14
N VAL A 49 -4.96 -0.93 0.59
CA VAL A 49 -3.63 -0.94 1.22
C VAL A 49 -3.60 0.00 2.43
N ALA A 50 -4.09 1.23 2.30
CA ALA A 50 -4.15 2.21 3.39
C ALA A 50 -4.94 1.68 4.59
N ASP A 51 -6.10 1.08 4.36
CA ASP A 51 -6.93 0.54 5.42
C ASP A 51 -6.24 -0.62 6.15
N ALA A 52 -5.52 -1.49 5.42
CA ALA A 52 -4.77 -2.57 6.02
C ALA A 52 -3.67 -2.06 6.96
N PHE A 53 -2.88 -1.07 6.52
CA PHE A 53 -1.81 -0.48 7.33
C PHE A 53 -2.32 0.32 8.53
N PHE A 54 -3.37 1.14 8.35
CA PHE A 54 -3.67 2.21 9.32
C PHE A 54 -5.02 2.06 10.03
N ASN A 55 -5.98 1.31 9.48
CA ASN A 55 -7.36 1.29 10.00
C ASN A 55 -7.82 -0.08 10.51
N MET A 56 -7.10 -1.16 10.19
CA MET A 56 -7.56 -2.54 10.45
C MET A 56 -6.88 -3.24 11.63
N ASN A 57 -5.89 -2.63 12.28
CA ASN A 57 -5.06 -3.24 13.34
C ASN A 57 -4.49 -4.60 12.90
N VAL A 58 -4.03 -4.67 11.65
CA VAL A 58 -3.35 -5.85 11.13
C VAL A 58 -1.98 -5.92 11.82
N PRO A 59 -1.57 -7.08 12.35
CA PRO A 59 -0.25 -7.20 12.96
C PRO A 59 0.83 -7.13 11.87
N ASP A 60 1.96 -6.50 12.18
CA ASP A 60 3.02 -6.23 11.20
C ASP A 60 3.56 -7.51 10.53
N GLU A 61 3.57 -8.63 11.26
CA GLU A 61 3.94 -9.98 10.78
C GLU A 61 3.04 -10.52 9.64
N ALA A 62 1.91 -9.87 9.34
CA ALA A 62 1.06 -10.24 8.22
C ALA A 62 1.44 -9.53 6.91
N PHE A 63 2.23 -8.45 6.98
CA PHE A 63 2.71 -7.76 5.79
C PHE A 63 3.94 -8.47 5.19
N PRO A 64 4.24 -8.24 3.91
CA PRO A 64 5.45 -8.79 3.29
C PRO A 64 6.71 -8.45 4.07
N ASP A 65 7.55 -9.47 4.35
CA ASP A 65 8.81 -9.33 5.11
C ASP A 65 9.80 -8.31 4.51
N ALA A 66 9.65 -7.97 3.22
CA ALA A 66 10.48 -6.99 2.54
C ALA A 66 10.20 -5.54 2.97
N ILE A 67 9.06 -5.28 3.62
CA ILE A 67 8.70 -3.95 4.11
C ILE A 67 9.31 -3.79 5.51
N GLU A 68 10.33 -2.94 5.62
CA GLU A 68 11.00 -2.64 6.89
C GLU A 68 10.28 -1.53 7.67
N ASP A 69 9.72 -0.56 6.96
CA ASP A 69 8.94 0.55 7.52
C ASP A 69 7.85 1.01 6.55
N TYR A 70 6.79 1.60 7.08
CA TYR A 70 5.71 2.17 6.27
C TYR A 70 5.07 3.39 6.93
N GLY A 71 4.56 4.30 6.10
CA GLY A 71 4.02 5.57 6.58
C GLY A 71 3.03 6.21 5.62
N LEU A 72 2.52 7.36 6.06
CA LEU A 72 1.71 8.27 5.26
C LEU A 72 2.41 9.63 5.18
N THR A 73 2.49 10.16 3.97
CA THR A 73 2.99 11.51 3.69
C THR A 73 1.99 12.26 2.80
N ASN A 74 2.33 13.49 2.41
CA ASN A 74 1.53 14.32 1.51
C ASN A 74 0.05 14.39 1.94
N GLU A 75 -0.20 14.82 3.18
CA GLU A 75 -1.56 14.96 3.73
C GLU A 75 -2.37 13.64 3.79
N ASN A 76 -1.69 12.50 3.88
CA ASN A 76 -2.23 11.13 3.82
C ASN A 76 -2.70 10.69 2.44
N GLU A 77 -2.18 11.29 1.36
CA GLU A 77 -2.49 10.92 -0.02
C GLU A 77 -1.44 9.97 -0.62
N THR A 78 -0.26 9.86 0.01
CA THR A 78 0.83 8.98 -0.44
C THR A 78 1.21 8.01 0.68
N ILE A 79 1.23 6.72 0.38
CA ILE A 79 1.77 5.69 1.29
C ILE A 79 3.25 5.54 0.98
N THR A 80 4.10 5.57 2.00
CA THR A 80 5.54 5.30 1.86
C THR A 80 5.85 3.91 2.36
N LEU A 81 6.68 3.15 1.63
CA LEU A 81 7.26 1.89 2.09
C LEU A 81 8.78 2.01 2.00
N THR A 82 9.49 1.66 3.07
CA THR A 82 10.93 1.49 3.03
C THR A 82 11.26 0.00 3.04
N THR A 83 12.13 -0.39 2.13
CA THR A 83 12.72 -1.72 2.01
C THR A 83 14.24 -1.60 2.13
N GLU A 84 14.95 -2.73 2.19
CA GLU A 84 16.42 -2.74 2.23
C GLU A 84 17.02 -1.93 1.05
N ASP A 85 16.47 -2.14 -0.15
CA ASP A 85 17.01 -1.63 -1.41
C ASP A 85 16.32 -0.35 -1.91
N TYR A 86 15.04 -0.14 -1.60
CA TYR A 86 14.20 0.92 -2.19
C TYR A 86 13.34 1.66 -1.17
N ASP A 87 13.15 2.95 -1.42
CA ASP A 87 12.12 3.79 -0.81
C ASP A 87 11.00 3.99 -1.82
N ILE A 88 9.81 3.46 -1.52
CA ILE A 88 8.70 3.33 -2.45
C ILE A 88 7.58 4.28 -2.05
N GLU A 89 7.18 5.17 -2.95
CA GLU A 89 6.00 6.01 -2.81
C GLU A 89 4.84 5.40 -3.60
N ILE A 90 3.72 5.17 -2.94
CA ILE A 90 2.49 4.66 -3.55
C ILE A 90 1.49 5.80 -3.66
N GLU A 91 1.24 6.22 -4.90
CA GLU A 91 0.30 7.27 -5.24
C GLU A 91 -0.96 6.72 -5.89
N VAL A 92 -2.02 7.53 -5.88
CA VAL A 92 -3.25 7.23 -6.61
C VAL A 92 -3.11 7.71 -8.05
N VAL A 93 -3.45 6.88 -9.04
CA VAL A 93 -3.55 7.35 -10.43
C VAL A 93 -4.57 8.49 -10.52
N ALA A 94 -4.11 9.69 -10.92
CA ALA A 94 -5.02 10.78 -11.27
C ALA A 94 -5.83 10.35 -12.50
N SER A 95 -7.16 10.34 -12.37
CA SER A 95 -8.09 9.97 -13.44
C SER A 95 -8.25 11.07 -14.48
#